data_AF-A0A923C8M9-F1
#
_entry.id   AF-A0A923C8M9-F1
#
_cell.length_a   1.000
_cell.length_b   1.000
_cell.length_c   1.000
_cell.angle_alpha   90.00
_cell.angle_beta   90.00
_cell.angle_gamma   90.00
#
_symmetry.space_group_name_H-M   'P 1'
#
loop_
_entity.id
_entity.type
_entity.pdbx_description
1 polymer ?
#
loop_
_entity_poly.entity_id
_entity_poly.type
_entity_poly.pdbx_seq_one_letter_code
_entity_poly.pdbx_strand_id
1 'polypeptide(L)'
;MRPNLISRPARHSALAHAVFLSLSTAWVAVPSSNALAQGTTNPTAHPAETTLGTVTVTGSSAGAPTEGSPDFAARTANTATRLDLTPRETPQSMSVVTNAQMQAFGLRD
;
A
#
# COMPACT_ATOMS: atom_id res chain seq x y z
N MET A 1 77.72 -43.19 39.78
CA MET A 1 76.78 -43.55 38.70
C MET A 1 76.46 -42.32 37.85
N ARG A 2 76.10 -42.49 36.58
CA ARG A 2 75.34 -41.52 35.74
C ARG A 2 73.83 -41.71 36.01
N PRO A 3 72.87 -40.90 35.48
CA PRO A 3 72.94 -39.70 34.61
C PRO A 3 72.43 -38.43 35.37
N ASN A 4 72.38 -37.17 34.91
CA ASN A 4 72.12 -36.47 33.63
C ASN A 4 70.66 -36.55 33.09
N LEU A 5 69.98 -35.39 32.95
CA LEU A 5 69.27 -34.94 31.72
C LEU A 5 68.35 -33.71 31.92
N ILE A 6 68.55 -32.67 31.08
CA ILE A 6 67.56 -31.64 30.65
C ILE A 6 66.98 -30.73 31.77
N SER A 7 66.23 -29.62 31.65
CA SER A 7 65.70 -28.65 30.62
C SER A 7 65.53 -27.29 31.37
N ARG A 8 65.31 -26.07 30.82
CA ARG A 8 65.34 -25.42 29.48
C ARG A 8 65.63 -23.88 29.72
N PRO A 9 65.72 -22.98 28.71
CA PRO A 9 66.49 -21.73 28.84
C PRO A 9 65.69 -20.39 28.79
N ALA A 10 66.45 -19.28 28.69
CA ALA A 10 66.07 -17.92 28.31
C ALA A 10 65.30 -17.09 29.36
N ARG A 11 65.94 -16.19 30.12
CA ARG A 11 66.49 -14.84 29.74
C ARG A 11 65.39 -13.79 29.56
N HIS A 12 65.45 -12.74 30.38
CA HIS A 12 64.53 -11.59 30.38
C HIS A 12 65.18 -10.31 29.79
N SER A 13 64.31 -9.36 29.45
CA SER A 13 64.57 -7.89 29.42
C SER A 13 65.39 -7.30 28.24
N ALA A 14 65.32 -5.96 28.14
CA ALA A 14 65.88 -5.06 27.12
C ALA A 14 65.41 -5.35 25.68
N LEU A 15 64.51 -4.59 25.04
CA LEU A 15 64.10 -3.18 25.20
C LEU A 15 65.24 -2.19 24.89
N ALA A 16 64.93 -1.08 24.19
CA ALA A 16 65.85 -0.18 23.46
C ALA A 16 66.60 -0.90 22.30
N HIS A 17 66.06 -0.98 21.09
CA HIS A 17 65.84 0.11 20.11
C HIS A 17 67.09 0.98 19.86
N ALA A 18 67.74 0.73 18.72
CA ALA A 18 68.61 1.67 18.02
C ALA A 18 67.83 2.15 16.77
N VAL A 19 67.61 3.46 16.61
CA VAL A 19 68.39 4.37 15.74
C VAL A 19 67.78 4.52 14.33
N PHE A 20 67.11 5.68 14.11
CA PHE A 20 66.88 6.39 12.83
C PHE A 20 66.13 5.60 11.71
N LEU A 21 65.25 6.18 10.88
CA LEU A 21 65.47 7.36 10.03
C LEU A 21 64.12 7.99 9.58
N SER A 22 64.18 9.17 8.98
CA SER A 22 63.04 9.94 8.43
C SER A 22 62.47 9.38 7.12
N LEU A 23 61.17 9.59 6.87
CA LEU A 23 60.68 9.92 5.53
C LEU A 23 59.42 10.80 5.57
N SER A 24 59.31 11.75 4.64
CA SER A 24 58.22 12.72 4.57
C SER A 24 56.98 12.18 3.85
N THR A 25 55.77 12.58 4.29
CA THR A 25 54.61 12.67 3.39
C THR A 25 53.66 13.77 3.87
N ALA A 26 53.55 14.86 3.11
CA ALA A 26 52.55 15.89 3.36
C ALA A 26 51.22 15.47 2.71
N TRP A 27 50.14 15.41 3.49
CA TRP A 27 48.79 15.17 2.97
C TRP A 27 47.95 16.44 3.06
N VAL A 28 47.70 17.06 1.92
CA VAL A 28 46.70 18.13 1.78
C VAL A 28 45.32 17.49 1.71
N ALA A 29 44.56 17.53 2.80
CA ALA A 29 43.18 17.09 2.81
C ALA A 29 42.29 18.13 2.13
N VAL A 30 41.89 17.88 0.89
CA VAL A 30 40.85 18.67 0.19
C VAL A 30 39.48 18.19 0.67
N PRO A 31 38.65 19.04 1.32
CA PRO A 31 37.30 18.64 1.73
C PRO A 31 36.34 18.67 0.53
N SER A 32 36.20 17.53 -0.13
CA SER A 32 35.18 17.31 -1.17
C SER A 32 33.78 17.55 -0.60
N SER A 33 33.18 18.69 -0.96
CA SER A 33 31.85 19.09 -0.46
C SER A 33 30.75 18.33 -1.21
N ASN A 34 30.59 17.05 -0.85
CA ASN A 34 29.64 16.12 -1.43
C ASN A 34 28.20 16.47 -0.99
N ALA A 35 27.61 17.48 -1.63
CA ALA A 35 26.25 17.92 -1.38
C ALA A 35 25.22 16.88 -1.89
N LEU A 36 25.04 15.79 -1.14
CA LEU A 36 23.96 14.84 -1.34
C LEU A 36 22.63 15.56 -1.11
N ALA A 37 21.85 15.72 -2.19
CA ALA A 37 20.51 16.28 -2.13
C ALA A 37 19.60 15.34 -1.33
N GLN A 38 19.47 15.59 -0.03
CA GLN A 38 18.44 14.97 0.81
C GLN A 38 17.09 15.50 0.36
N GLY A 39 16.47 14.78 -0.60
CA GLY A 39 15.10 15.07 -1.03
C GLY A 39 14.19 15.01 0.19
N THR A 40 13.66 16.18 0.59
CA THR A 40 12.87 16.32 1.82
C THR A 40 11.55 15.57 1.64
N THR A 41 11.50 14.33 2.13
CA THR A 41 10.27 13.56 2.27
C THR A 41 9.41 14.22 3.33
N ASN A 42 8.66 15.23 2.91
CA ASN A 42 7.76 16.01 3.76
C ASN A 42 6.78 15.06 4.47
N PRO A 43 6.85 14.91 5.81
CA PRO A 43 6.04 13.94 6.55
C PRO A 43 4.55 14.34 6.62
N THR A 44 4.17 15.50 6.07
CA THR A 44 2.77 15.96 5.96
C THR A 44 2.02 15.38 4.75
N ALA A 45 2.60 14.42 4.03
CA ALA A 45 1.91 13.64 3.00
C ALA A 45 0.93 12.62 3.63
N HIS A 46 -0.16 13.13 4.22
CA HIS A 46 -1.29 12.30 4.62
C HIS A 46 -1.84 11.57 3.38
N PRO A 47 -2.09 10.24 3.43
CA PRO A 47 -2.72 9.56 2.30
C PRO A 47 -4.10 10.19 2.04
N ALA A 48 -4.39 10.54 0.78
CA ALA A 48 -5.62 11.26 0.45
C ALA A 48 -6.87 10.49 0.93
N GLU A 49 -7.61 11.06 1.88
CA GLU A 49 -8.72 10.39 2.56
C GLU A 49 -9.86 10.08 1.57
N THR A 50 -9.94 8.82 1.16
CA THR A 50 -10.97 8.32 0.26
C THR A 50 -12.30 8.21 0.99
N THR A 51 -13.01 9.32 1.05
CA THR A 51 -14.36 9.41 1.64
C THR A 51 -15.35 8.62 0.81
N LEU A 52 -16.13 7.73 1.45
CA LEU A 52 -17.19 6.97 0.78
C LEU A 52 -18.36 7.87 0.39
N GLY A 53 -19.08 7.49 -0.67
CA GLY A 53 -20.31 8.18 -1.10
C GLY A 53 -21.39 8.18 0.00
N THR A 54 -22.18 9.26 0.06
CA THR A 54 -23.30 9.38 1.00
C THR A 54 -24.41 8.39 0.64
N VAL A 55 -24.84 7.58 1.62
CA VAL A 55 -25.96 6.64 1.45
C VAL A 55 -27.27 7.32 1.83
N THR A 56 -28.18 7.47 0.87
CA THR A 56 -29.55 7.95 1.11
C THR A 56 -30.48 6.77 1.32
N VAL A 57 -31.28 6.78 2.39
CA VAL A 57 -32.28 5.73 2.67
C VAL A 57 -33.68 6.28 2.46
N THR A 58 -34.35 5.83 1.40
CA THR A 58 -35.74 6.18 1.09
C THR A 58 -36.71 5.20 1.73
N GLY A 59 -37.76 5.74 2.38
CA GLY A 59 -38.83 4.94 2.98
C GLY A 59 -39.95 4.62 1.99
N SER A 60 -39.76 3.61 1.14
CA SER A 60 -40.83 3.06 0.29
C SER A 60 -40.96 1.55 0.47
N SER A 61 -42.19 1.06 0.63
CA SER A 61 -42.49 -0.36 0.87
C SER A 61 -42.21 -1.28 -0.32
N ALA A 62 -42.13 -0.70 -1.52
CA ALA A 62 -41.74 -1.34 -2.77
C ALA A 62 -40.93 -0.35 -3.63
N GLY A 63 -40.09 -0.85 -4.53
CA GLY A 63 -39.40 -0.02 -5.51
C GLY A 63 -40.39 0.62 -6.51
N ALA A 64 -39.91 1.59 -7.30
CA ALA A 64 -40.77 2.39 -8.18
C ALA A 64 -41.55 1.50 -9.18
N PRO A 65 -42.90 1.57 -9.22
CA PRO A 65 -43.70 0.72 -10.10
C PRO A 65 -43.45 1.06 -11.58
N THR A 66 -43.51 0.02 -12.43
CA THR A 66 -43.34 0.19 -13.90
C THR A 66 -44.66 0.39 -14.64
N GLU A 67 -45.79 0.40 -13.92
CA GLU A 67 -47.12 0.63 -14.47
C GLU A 67 -47.34 2.11 -14.80
N GLY A 68 -48.01 2.40 -15.92
CA GLY A 68 -48.20 3.77 -16.42
C GLY A 68 -46.96 4.45 -16.99
N SER A 69 -45.75 3.91 -16.78
CA SER A 69 -44.55 4.34 -17.49
C SER A 69 -44.45 3.69 -18.87
N PRO A 70 -44.04 4.41 -19.93
CA PRO A 70 -43.65 3.80 -21.21
C PRO A 70 -42.22 3.24 -21.20
N ASP A 71 -41.44 3.46 -20.14
CA ASP A 71 -40.04 3.07 -20.06
C ASP A 71 -39.86 1.54 -20.04
N PHE A 72 -39.02 0.99 -20.93
CA PHE A 72 -38.56 -0.40 -20.85
C PHE A 72 -37.46 -0.64 -19.78
N ALA A 73 -37.18 0.35 -18.92
CA ALA A 73 -36.21 0.26 -17.84
C ALA A 73 -36.85 0.58 -16.49
N ALA A 74 -36.61 -0.26 -15.49
CA ALA A 74 -36.97 0.05 -14.10
C ALA A 74 -36.05 1.14 -13.53
N ARG A 75 -36.63 2.08 -12.77
CA ARG A 75 -35.89 3.22 -12.20
C ARG A 75 -35.13 2.82 -10.93
N THR A 76 -35.80 2.06 -10.05
CA THR A 76 -35.20 1.43 -8.87
C THR A 76 -35.72 0.00 -8.70
N ALA A 77 -35.02 -0.80 -7.90
CA ALA A 77 -35.44 -2.12 -7.49
C ALA A 77 -34.83 -2.47 -6.13
N ASN A 78 -35.55 -3.25 -5.33
CA ASN A 78 -35.12 -3.70 -3.99
C ASN A 78 -34.86 -5.21 -3.89
N THR A 79 -34.99 -5.96 -4.99
CA THR A 79 -34.87 -7.43 -5.03
C THR A 79 -33.51 -7.95 -4.56
N ALA A 80 -32.42 -7.24 -4.87
CA ALA A 80 -31.05 -7.67 -4.59
C ALA A 80 -30.60 -7.48 -3.14
N THR A 81 -31.00 -6.36 -2.51
CA THR A 81 -30.43 -5.89 -1.23
C THR A 81 -31.50 -5.48 -0.19
N ARG A 82 -32.78 -5.47 -0.57
CA ARG A 82 -33.92 -4.83 0.14
C ARG A 82 -33.82 -3.30 0.29
N LEU A 83 -32.77 -2.67 -0.23
CA LEU A 83 -32.68 -1.21 -0.36
C LEU A 83 -33.24 -0.79 -1.72
N ASP A 84 -33.90 0.36 -1.78
CA ASP A 84 -34.45 0.92 -3.03
C ASP A 84 -33.33 1.58 -3.85
N LEU A 85 -32.63 0.79 -4.66
CA LEU A 85 -31.44 1.20 -5.42
C LEU A 85 -31.71 1.25 -6.92
N THR A 86 -30.97 2.08 -7.67
CA THR A 86 -30.99 1.98 -9.13
C THR A 86 -30.29 0.69 -9.61
N PRO A 87 -30.55 0.23 -10.85
CA PRO A 87 -29.80 -0.86 -11.48
C PRO A 87 -28.29 -0.60 -11.65
N ARG A 88 -27.80 0.64 -11.41
CA ARG A 88 -26.37 0.99 -11.46
C ARG A 88 -25.69 0.93 -10.09
N GLU A 89 -26.44 1.10 -9.01
CA GLU A 89 -25.94 1.00 -7.63
C GLU A 89 -26.08 -0.44 -7.08
N THR A 90 -26.94 -1.25 -7.70
CA THR A 90 -27.10 -2.66 -7.38
C THR A 90 -25.86 -3.46 -7.82
N PRO A 91 -25.09 -4.09 -6.90
CA PRO A 91 -23.82 -4.74 -7.22
C PRO A 91 -23.99 -6.16 -7.80
N GLN A 92 -25.09 -6.41 -8.52
CA GLN A 92 -25.50 -7.73 -9.01
C GLN A 92 -26.17 -7.62 -10.38
N SER A 93 -25.87 -8.56 -11.28
CA SER A 93 -26.55 -8.65 -12.57
C SER A 93 -28.03 -9.01 -12.39
N MET A 94 -28.92 -8.10 -12.76
CA MET A 94 -30.36 -8.30 -12.74
C MET A 94 -31.01 -7.79 -14.03
N SER A 95 -32.14 -8.40 -14.40
CA SER A 95 -32.99 -7.97 -15.52
C SER A 95 -34.41 -7.78 -15.00
N VAL A 96 -35.14 -6.82 -15.56
CA VAL A 96 -36.53 -6.51 -15.19
C VAL A 96 -37.36 -6.44 -16.45
N VAL A 97 -38.41 -7.26 -16.53
CA VAL A 97 -39.45 -7.11 -17.54
C VAL A 97 -40.45 -6.07 -17.03
N THR A 98 -40.57 -4.95 -17.74
CA THR A 98 -41.46 -3.84 -17.34
C THR A 98 -42.90 -4.08 -17.79
N ASN A 99 -43.88 -3.41 -17.17
CA ASN A 99 -45.27 -3.49 -17.61
C ASN A 99 -45.44 -3.01 -19.08
N ALA A 100 -44.75 -1.94 -19.48
CA ALA A 100 -44.68 -1.49 -20.88
C ALA A 100 -44.15 -2.59 -21.82
N GLN A 101 -43.11 -3.32 -21.43
CA GLN A 101 -42.55 -4.43 -22.22
C GLN A 101 -43.54 -5.61 -22.32
N MET A 102 -44.24 -5.96 -21.23
CA MET A 102 -45.27 -7.00 -21.26
C MET A 102 -46.42 -6.63 -22.21
N GLN A 103 -46.85 -5.36 -22.21
CA GLN A 103 -47.86 -4.87 -23.15
C GLN A 103 -47.36 -4.86 -24.60
N ALA A 104 -46.16 -4.34 -24.86
CA ALA A 104 -45.61 -4.17 -26.21
C ALA A 104 -45.34 -5.49 -26.94
N PHE A 105 -44.92 -6.53 -26.20
CA PHE A 105 -44.65 -7.87 -26.77
C PHE A 105 -45.80 -8.87 -26.54
N GLY A 106 -46.92 -8.45 -25.94
CA GLY A 106 -48.07 -9.33 -25.69
C GLY A 106 -47.77 -10.49 -24.73
N LEU A 107 -46.88 -10.28 -23.75
CA LEU A 107 -46.47 -11.29 -22.77
C LEU A 107 -47.57 -11.51 -21.72
N ARG A 108 -48.63 -12.20 -22.14
CA ARG A 108 -49.88 -12.41 -21.40
C ARG A 108 -50.23 -13.90 -21.51
N ASP A 109 -50.03 -14.63 -20.42
CA ASP A 109 -50.60 -15.97 -20.20
C ASP A 109 -52.12 -15.85 -19.92
#